data_AF-A0A1F9WEL2-F1
#
_entry.id   AF-A0A1F9WEL2-F1
#
_cell.length_a   1.000
_cell.length_b   1.000
_cell.length_c   1.000
_cell.angle_alpha   90.00
_cell.angle_beta   90.00
_cell.angle_gamma   90.00
#
_symmetry.space_group_name_H-M   'P 1'
#
loop_
_entity.id
_entity.type
_entity.pdbx_description
1 polymer ?
#
loop_
_entity_poly.entity_id
_entity_poly.type
_entity_poly.pdbx_seq_one_letter_code
_entity_poly.pdbx_strand_id
1 'polypeptide(L)'
;MKKKNNAPAAAKPGLLSFSYSKMSMYEECPLKYKFKYIDKLKEEPKFYFAFGNSVHTALEFLYSVKAPPFPSLEEVLEEFKRDWGSKSWAEKGYKVPSRADADLLKGLEMLKAYYAHNKEKFKPPFLVEYSTDVEVDGLLVRIIADRIEYLGGGGIEIIDYKTGKDVKRAPAQLYMYQKISELDPGLKEKIAETYGARVSSVKINRLLYYHVPTLKEYAFERAGDREIGGFWERVLGVADKIRGAKFEPTPGELQCNWCDYKKFCPIQTGVPAAVQPELPRANPQVAALVDRYGRLKARMDELAAQLAEVAAQLGSAAEAAGAGELDGAEFLA
;
A
#
# COMPACT_ATOMS: atom_id res chain seq x y z
N MET A 1 29.33 -43.71 -28.97
CA MET A 1 28.25 -43.07 -28.17
C MET A 1 28.84 -41.94 -27.34
N LYS A 2 28.77 -40.68 -27.80
CA LYS A 2 29.21 -39.50 -27.02
C LYS A 2 27.97 -38.84 -26.42
N LYS A 3 27.86 -38.86 -25.08
CA LYS A 3 26.75 -38.26 -24.33
C LYS A 3 26.77 -36.74 -24.48
N LYS A 4 25.62 -36.18 -24.82
CA LYS A 4 25.35 -34.73 -24.92
C LYS A 4 25.43 -34.12 -23.52
N ASN A 5 26.27 -33.10 -23.35
CA ASN A 5 26.23 -32.21 -22.20
C ASN A 5 25.01 -31.30 -22.34
N ASN A 6 23.93 -31.61 -21.62
CA ASN A 6 22.86 -30.64 -21.37
C ASN A 6 23.35 -29.69 -20.27
N ALA A 7 23.74 -28.48 -20.64
CA ALA A 7 23.86 -27.38 -19.70
C ALA A 7 22.47 -27.12 -19.07
N PRO A 8 22.38 -26.89 -17.74
CA PRO A 8 21.12 -26.55 -17.11
C PRO A 8 20.63 -25.21 -17.66
N ALA A 9 19.38 -25.19 -18.13
CA ALA A 9 18.69 -23.97 -18.54
C ALA A 9 18.72 -22.97 -17.38
N ALA A 10 19.18 -21.74 -17.65
CA ALA A 10 19.22 -20.68 -16.68
C ALA A 10 17.84 -20.50 -16.04
N ALA A 11 17.77 -20.57 -14.71
CA ALA A 11 16.54 -20.33 -13.97
C ALA A 11 15.99 -18.95 -14.37
N LYS A 12 14.71 -18.89 -14.76
CA LYS A 12 14.02 -17.62 -14.99
C LYS A 12 14.20 -16.75 -13.74
N PRO A 13 14.76 -15.53 -13.84
CA PRO A 13 14.86 -14.65 -12.68
C PRO A 13 13.44 -14.43 -12.15
N GLY A 14 13.24 -14.63 -10.85
CA GLY A 14 11.95 -14.43 -10.20
C GLY A 14 11.42 -13.01 -10.42
N LEU A 15 10.10 -12.83 -10.30
CA LEU A 15 9.46 -11.52 -10.43
C LEU A 15 10.06 -10.52 -9.44
N LEU A 16 10.39 -9.32 -9.92
CA LEU A 16 10.87 -8.26 -9.04
C LEU A 16 9.67 -7.56 -8.41
N SER A 17 9.52 -7.68 -7.09
CA SER A 17 8.51 -6.91 -6.34
C SER A 17 8.80 -5.42 -6.44
N PHE A 18 7.83 -4.64 -6.92
CA PHE A 18 7.99 -3.24 -7.28
C PHE A 18 6.81 -2.38 -6.82
N SER A 19 7.04 -1.09 -6.66
CA SER A 19 6.00 -0.09 -6.34
C SER A 19 6.53 1.31 -6.62
N TYR A 20 5.65 2.32 -6.64
CA TYR A 20 6.09 3.70 -6.88
C TYR A 20 7.06 4.19 -5.80
N SER A 21 6.82 3.85 -4.53
CA SER A 21 7.72 4.20 -3.43
C SER A 21 9.11 3.56 -3.58
N LYS A 22 9.18 2.33 -4.11
CA LYS A 22 10.44 1.65 -4.45
C LYS A 22 11.17 2.37 -5.59
N MET A 23 10.44 2.71 -6.66
CA MET A 23 10.98 3.47 -7.80
C MET A 23 11.53 4.83 -7.35
N SER A 24 10.70 5.62 -6.68
CA SER A 24 11.05 6.97 -6.23
C SER A 24 12.25 6.96 -5.28
N MET A 25 12.37 5.96 -4.39
CA MET A 25 13.54 5.83 -3.53
C MET A 25 14.81 5.50 -4.31
N TYR A 26 14.72 4.61 -5.30
CA TYR A 26 15.87 4.28 -6.14
C TYR A 26 16.32 5.49 -6.96
N GLU A 27 15.39 6.25 -7.53
CA GLU A 27 15.67 7.47 -8.27
C GLU A 27 16.26 8.57 -7.37
N GLU A 28 15.80 8.69 -6.12
CA GLU A 28 16.39 9.61 -5.13
C GLU A 28 17.84 9.24 -4.79
N CYS A 29 18.09 7.96 -4.47
CA CYS A 29 19.42 7.42 -4.24
C CYS A 29 19.41 5.88 -4.28
N PRO A 30 20.08 5.23 -5.26
CA PRO A 30 20.15 3.77 -5.36
C PRO A 30 20.71 3.09 -4.11
N LEU A 31 21.67 3.71 -3.44
CA LEU A 31 22.22 3.18 -2.20
C LEU A 31 21.20 3.18 -1.05
N LYS A 32 20.34 4.21 -0.97
CA LYS A 32 19.24 4.28 0.01
C LYS A 32 18.24 3.14 -0.23
N TYR A 33 17.92 2.88 -1.51
CA TYR A 33 17.09 1.73 -1.90
C TYR A 33 17.70 0.41 -1.41
N LYS A 34 19.00 0.19 -1.66
CA LYS A 34 19.71 -1.00 -1.22
C LYS A 34 19.63 -1.16 0.30
N PHE A 35 19.97 -0.13 1.06
CA PHE A 35 19.91 -0.17 2.52
C PHE A 35 18.53 -0.55 3.05
N LYS A 36 17.46 0.01 2.47
CA LYS A 36 16.09 -0.27 2.90
C LYS A 36 15.58 -1.64 2.48
N TYR A 37 15.61 -1.93 1.19
CA TYR A 37 14.86 -3.05 0.61
C TYR A 37 15.70 -4.32 0.44
N ILE A 38 17.02 -4.20 0.36
CA ILE A 38 17.93 -5.34 0.17
C ILE A 38 18.60 -5.68 1.50
N ASP A 39 19.28 -4.72 2.11
CA ASP A 39 20.02 -4.93 3.37
C ASP A 39 19.09 -4.92 4.59
N LYS A 40 17.85 -4.44 4.42
CA LYS A 40 16.80 -4.38 5.46
C LYS A 40 17.26 -3.65 6.73
N LEU A 41 18.05 -2.60 6.55
CA LEU A 41 18.45 -1.73 7.65
C LEU A 41 17.23 -0.99 8.19
N LYS A 42 17.07 -1.04 9.51
CA LYS A 42 15.96 -0.39 10.22
C LYS A 42 15.96 1.11 9.93
N GLU A 43 14.83 1.64 9.48
CA GLU A 43 14.60 3.08 9.39
C GLU A 43 14.24 3.64 10.78
N GLU A 44 14.69 4.86 11.04
CA GLU A 44 14.18 5.62 12.17
C GLU A 44 12.69 5.95 11.92
N PRO A 45 11.83 5.84 12.93
CA PRO A 45 10.43 6.22 12.79
C PRO A 45 10.31 7.70 12.45
N LYS A 46 9.34 8.06 11.61
CA LYS A 46 9.15 9.43 11.16
C LYS A 46 7.75 9.93 11.48
N PHE A 47 7.72 11.02 12.23
CA PHE A 47 6.48 11.61 12.74
C PHE A 47 5.45 11.92 11.64
N TYR A 48 5.89 12.35 10.46
CA TYR A 48 5.01 12.66 9.35
C TYR A 48 4.37 11.42 8.72
N PHE A 49 5.01 10.24 8.78
CA PHE A 49 4.38 8.99 8.34
C PHE A 49 3.33 8.52 9.36
N ALA A 50 3.62 8.64 10.65
CA ALA A 50 2.64 8.34 11.69
C ALA A 50 1.40 9.25 11.56
N PHE A 51 1.61 10.55 11.31
CA PHE A 51 0.53 11.50 11.08
C PHE A 51 -0.29 11.22 9.82
N GLY A 52 0.38 10.97 8.70
CA GLY A 52 -0.30 10.58 7.47
C GLY A 52 -1.15 9.33 7.68
N ASN A 53 -0.58 8.28 8.29
CA ASN A 53 -1.26 7.02 8.55
C ASN A 53 -2.54 7.22 9.36
N SER A 54 -2.49 7.88 10.51
CA SER A 54 -3.68 8.06 11.34
C SER A 54 -4.78 8.86 10.64
N VAL A 55 -4.42 9.85 9.81
CA VAL A 55 -5.41 10.58 9.00
C VAL A 55 -6.03 9.67 7.93
N HIS A 56 -5.22 8.83 7.25
CA HIS A 56 -5.75 7.86 6.28
C HIS A 56 -6.68 6.84 6.97
N THR A 57 -6.29 6.28 8.12
CA THR A 57 -7.15 5.36 8.90
C THR A 57 -8.51 5.98 9.22
N ALA A 58 -8.53 7.26 9.62
CA ALA A 58 -9.79 7.95 9.92
C ALA A 58 -10.65 8.18 8.66
N LEU A 59 -10.03 8.49 7.52
CA LEU A 59 -10.73 8.64 6.24
C LEU A 59 -11.20 7.29 5.67
N GLU A 60 -10.41 6.23 5.83
CA GLU A 60 -10.79 4.86 5.50
C GLU A 60 -12.04 4.47 6.29
N PHE A 61 -12.02 4.68 7.60
CA PHE A 61 -13.15 4.41 8.48
C PHE A 61 -14.42 5.17 8.05
N LEU A 62 -14.29 6.48 7.77
CA LEU A 62 -15.40 7.30 7.25
C LEU A 62 -16.02 6.70 5.99
N TYR A 63 -15.21 6.18 5.07
CA TYR A 63 -15.66 5.67 3.77
C TYR A 63 -15.89 4.15 3.72
N SER A 64 -15.72 3.44 4.83
CA SER A 64 -15.89 1.99 4.92
C SER A 64 -17.33 1.49 4.73
N VAL A 65 -18.31 2.40 4.74
CA VAL A 65 -19.74 2.09 4.61
C VAL A 65 -20.14 1.75 3.17
N LYS A 66 -21.08 0.81 3.02
CA LYS A 66 -21.69 0.44 1.73
C LYS A 66 -22.95 1.24 1.41
N ALA A 67 -23.59 1.81 2.42
CA ALA A 67 -24.76 2.67 2.31
C ALA A 67 -24.78 3.66 3.48
N PRO A 68 -25.49 4.80 3.36
CA PRO A 68 -25.74 5.68 4.51
C PRO A 68 -26.44 4.96 5.67
N PRO A 69 -26.30 5.46 6.91
CA PRO A 69 -25.57 6.66 7.31
C PRO A 69 -24.03 6.46 7.29
N PHE A 70 -23.31 7.56 7.06
CA PHE A 70 -21.86 7.60 7.26
C PHE A 70 -21.53 7.74 8.76
N PRO A 71 -20.34 7.31 9.21
CA PRO A 71 -19.87 7.62 10.55
C PRO A 71 -19.94 9.12 10.83
N SER A 72 -20.40 9.47 12.02
CA SER A 72 -20.44 10.83 12.53
C SER A 72 -19.04 11.44 12.63
N LEU A 73 -18.97 12.76 12.73
CA LEU A 73 -17.70 13.46 12.94
C LEU A 73 -17.03 12.95 14.22
N GLU A 74 -17.79 12.74 15.28
CA GLU A 74 -17.33 12.25 16.57
C GLU A 74 -16.64 10.89 16.42
N GLU A 75 -17.28 9.93 15.72
CA GLU A 75 -16.72 8.60 15.47
C GLU A 75 -15.44 8.67 14.63
N VAL A 76 -15.39 9.52 13.59
CA VAL A 76 -14.18 9.71 12.77
C VAL A 76 -13.01 10.28 13.60
N LEU A 77 -13.30 11.23 14.50
CA LEU A 77 -12.28 11.80 15.38
C LEU A 77 -11.82 10.79 16.46
N GLU A 78 -12.71 9.92 16.93
CA GLU A 78 -12.36 8.82 17.84
C GLU A 78 -11.48 7.78 17.16
N GLU A 79 -11.78 7.42 15.91
CA GLU A 79 -10.93 6.54 15.10
C GLU A 79 -9.52 7.10 14.96
N PHE A 80 -9.40 8.38 14.60
CA PHE A 80 -8.11 9.07 14.52
C PHE A 80 -7.35 9.02 15.85
N LYS A 81 -8.03 9.31 16.97
CA LYS A 81 -7.42 9.27 18.31
C LYS A 81 -7.00 7.86 18.69
N ARG A 82 -7.76 6.84 18.31
CA ARG A 82 -7.44 5.42 18.59
C ARG A 82 -6.18 5.00 17.85
N ASP A 83 -6.12 5.20 16.53
CA ASP A 83 -4.91 4.88 15.74
C ASP A 83 -3.71 5.71 16.22
N TRP A 84 -3.91 7.02 16.43
CA TRP A 84 -2.86 7.87 16.99
C TRP A 84 -2.40 7.36 18.35
N GLY A 85 -3.31 6.96 19.24
CA GLY A 85 -3.02 6.45 20.58
C GLY A 85 -2.31 5.10 20.61
N SER A 86 -2.30 4.35 19.50
CA SER A 86 -1.71 3.00 19.42
C SER A 86 -0.20 2.93 19.59
N LYS A 87 0.51 4.07 19.46
CA LYS A 87 1.97 4.18 19.54
C LYS A 87 2.37 5.31 20.48
N SER A 88 3.47 5.15 21.21
CA SER A 88 4.07 6.25 21.96
C SER A 88 4.59 7.36 21.04
N TRP A 89 4.80 8.56 21.58
CA TRP A 89 5.38 9.67 20.80
C TRP A 89 6.78 9.31 20.23
N ALA A 90 7.56 8.50 20.94
CA ALA A 90 8.88 8.06 20.50
C ALA A 90 8.78 7.05 19.34
N GLU A 91 7.86 6.09 19.40
CA GLU A 91 7.60 5.13 18.31
C GLU A 91 7.04 5.81 17.05
N LYS A 92 6.35 6.94 17.21
CA LYS A 92 5.95 7.80 16.08
C LYS A 92 7.13 8.57 15.48
N GLY A 93 8.28 8.65 16.15
CA GLY A 93 9.45 9.39 15.68
C GLY A 93 9.53 10.84 16.14
N TYR A 94 8.78 11.22 17.18
CA TYR A 94 8.98 12.51 17.85
C TYR A 94 10.16 12.43 18.81
N LYS A 95 10.88 13.54 18.93
CA LYS A 95 11.92 13.72 19.96
C LYS A 95 11.38 14.34 21.25
N VAL A 96 10.22 14.98 21.18
CA VAL A 96 9.59 15.72 22.28
C VAL A 96 8.09 15.40 22.28
N PRO A 97 7.49 15.00 23.42
CA PRO A 97 6.07 14.66 23.50
C PRO A 97 5.13 15.76 23.01
N SER A 98 5.40 17.03 23.38
CA SER A 98 4.52 18.17 23.04
C SER A 98 4.35 18.39 21.54
N ARG A 99 5.29 17.94 20.70
CA ARG A 99 5.13 17.98 19.24
C ARG A 99 4.13 16.94 18.75
N ALA A 100 4.07 15.77 19.38
CA ALA A 100 3.06 14.77 19.11
C ALA A 100 1.67 15.29 19.52
N ASP A 101 1.57 15.96 20.66
CA ASP A 101 0.30 16.56 21.10
C ASP A 101 -0.16 17.66 20.14
N ALA A 102 0.76 18.49 19.65
CA ALA A 102 0.45 19.50 18.64
C ALA A 102 -0.04 18.90 17.32
N ASP A 103 0.59 17.82 16.83
CA ASP A 103 0.15 17.14 15.62
C ASP A 103 -1.16 16.36 15.84
N LEU A 104 -1.43 15.83 17.04
CA LEU A 104 -2.75 15.28 17.39
C LEU A 104 -3.83 16.34 17.21
N LEU A 105 -3.67 17.52 17.83
CA LEU A 105 -4.63 18.62 17.72
C LEU A 105 -4.81 19.07 16.27
N LYS A 106 -3.71 19.19 15.53
CA LYS A 106 -3.74 19.52 14.10
C LYS A 106 -4.51 18.49 13.28
N GLY A 107 -4.36 17.20 13.56
CA GLY A 107 -5.08 16.14 12.86
C GLY A 107 -6.58 16.19 13.13
N LEU A 108 -6.98 16.47 14.38
CA LEU A 108 -8.38 16.69 14.74
C LEU A 108 -9.00 17.86 13.97
N GLU A 109 -8.33 19.02 13.95
CA GLU A 109 -8.83 20.19 13.21
C GLU A 109 -8.87 19.94 11.70
N MET A 110 -7.89 19.22 11.16
CA MET A 110 -7.85 18.84 9.75
C MET A 110 -9.04 17.94 9.37
N LEU A 111 -9.35 16.93 10.18
CA LEU A 111 -10.47 16.02 9.94
C LEU A 111 -11.82 16.72 10.11
N LYS A 112 -11.97 17.62 11.09
CA LYS A 112 -13.16 18.48 11.24
C LYS A 112 -13.40 19.32 9.98
N ALA A 113 -12.35 19.99 9.48
CA ALA A 113 -12.43 20.80 8.28
C ALA A 113 -12.78 19.96 7.05
N TYR A 114 -12.16 18.78 6.91
CA TYR A 114 -12.46 17.83 5.84
C TYR A 114 -13.93 17.38 5.88
N TYR A 115 -14.41 16.96 7.04
CA TYR A 115 -15.77 16.47 7.23
C TYR A 115 -16.79 17.55 6.90
N ALA A 116 -16.63 18.76 7.47
CA ALA A 116 -17.53 19.88 7.23
C ALA A 116 -17.57 20.29 5.74
N HIS A 117 -16.43 20.23 5.04
CA HIS A 117 -16.34 20.56 3.63
C HIS A 117 -17.03 19.54 2.71
N ASN A 118 -17.00 18.25 3.09
CA ASN A 118 -17.38 17.15 2.20
C ASN A 118 -18.67 16.44 2.58
N LYS A 119 -19.24 16.66 3.77
CA LYS A 119 -20.39 15.90 4.28
C LYS A 119 -21.58 15.82 3.32
N GLU A 120 -21.89 16.90 2.61
CA GLU A 120 -23.01 16.95 1.66
C GLU A 120 -22.72 16.19 0.36
N LYS A 121 -21.45 15.81 0.12
CA LYS A 121 -20.98 15.06 -1.05
C LYS A 121 -20.64 13.61 -0.71
N PHE A 122 -20.83 13.18 0.54
CA PHE A 122 -20.53 11.80 0.92
C PHE A 122 -21.41 10.83 0.14
N LYS A 123 -20.74 9.88 -0.50
CA LYS A 123 -21.34 8.75 -1.21
C LYS A 123 -20.48 7.51 -0.95
N PRO A 124 -21.09 6.31 -0.85
CA PRO A 124 -20.32 5.09 -0.65
C PRO A 124 -19.39 4.92 -1.83
N PRO A 125 -18.07 4.77 -1.60
CA PRO A 125 -17.13 4.56 -2.68
C PRO A 125 -17.28 3.14 -3.25
N PHE A 126 -16.69 2.92 -4.43
CA PHE A 126 -16.58 1.56 -4.95
C PHE A 126 -15.62 0.74 -4.07
N LEU A 127 -14.41 1.26 -3.82
CA LEU A 127 -13.40 0.63 -2.97
C LEU A 127 -12.65 1.67 -2.13
N VAL A 128 -12.13 1.23 -0.99
CA VAL A 128 -11.30 2.02 -0.06
C VAL A 128 -10.07 1.19 0.30
N GLU A 129 -8.91 1.83 0.42
CA GLU A 129 -7.61 1.19 0.71
C GLU A 129 -7.36 -0.06 -0.16
N TYR A 130 -7.70 0.06 -1.45
CA TYR A 130 -7.62 -1.06 -2.36
C TYR A 130 -6.16 -1.35 -2.72
N SER A 131 -5.66 -2.48 -2.21
CA SER A 131 -4.34 -3.02 -2.55
C SER A 131 -4.46 -4.13 -3.59
N THR A 132 -3.60 -4.06 -4.61
CA THR A 132 -3.49 -5.11 -5.63
C THR A 132 -2.03 -5.31 -6.04
N ASP A 133 -1.69 -6.53 -6.44
CA ASP A 133 -0.38 -6.92 -6.94
C ASP A 133 -0.57 -7.47 -8.37
N VAL A 134 -0.03 -6.79 -9.37
CA VAL A 134 -0.20 -7.15 -10.79
C VAL A 134 1.14 -7.51 -11.40
N GLU A 135 1.19 -8.66 -12.07
CA GLU A 135 2.34 -9.11 -12.86
C GLU A 135 2.36 -8.42 -14.22
N VAL A 136 3.44 -7.69 -14.51
CA VAL A 136 3.61 -7.00 -15.80
C VAL A 136 5.10 -6.83 -16.10
N ASP A 137 5.53 -7.23 -17.29
CA ASP A 137 6.90 -7.08 -17.81
C ASP A 137 8.00 -7.59 -16.84
N GLY A 138 7.73 -8.72 -16.19
CA GLY A 138 8.64 -9.37 -15.22
C GLY A 138 8.69 -8.70 -13.84
N LEU A 139 7.82 -7.72 -13.58
CA LEU A 139 7.62 -7.09 -12.28
C LEU A 139 6.34 -7.62 -11.63
N LEU A 140 6.35 -7.72 -10.31
CA LEU A 140 5.14 -7.83 -9.49
C LEU A 140 4.90 -6.46 -8.85
N VAL A 141 4.02 -5.66 -9.44
CA VAL A 141 3.83 -4.26 -9.05
C VAL A 141 2.65 -4.12 -8.10
N ARG A 142 2.93 -3.56 -6.93
CA ARG A 142 1.91 -3.26 -5.92
C ARG A 142 1.48 -1.81 -5.96
N ILE A 143 0.17 -1.57 -5.97
CA ILE A 143 -0.44 -0.27 -5.70
C ILE A 143 -1.37 -0.38 -4.49
N ILE A 144 -1.60 0.75 -3.82
CA ILE A 144 -2.58 0.90 -2.75
C ILE A 144 -3.31 2.21 -3.02
N ALA A 145 -4.56 2.13 -3.46
CA ALA A 145 -5.38 3.28 -3.78
C ALA A 145 -6.32 3.59 -2.62
N ASP A 146 -6.18 4.79 -2.03
CA ASP A 146 -6.94 5.16 -0.82
C ASP A 146 -8.45 5.11 -1.06
N ARG A 147 -8.93 5.61 -2.21
CA ARG A 147 -10.34 5.52 -2.60
C ARG A 147 -10.50 5.38 -4.11
N ILE A 148 -11.41 4.50 -4.52
CA ILE A 148 -11.81 4.31 -5.92
C ILE A 148 -13.31 4.54 -6.04
N GLU A 149 -13.69 5.33 -7.05
CA GLU A 149 -15.08 5.59 -7.43
C GLU A 149 -15.38 4.88 -8.76
N TYR A 150 -16.53 4.21 -8.85
CA TYR A 150 -17.00 3.65 -10.11
C TYR A 150 -17.88 4.66 -10.86
N LEU A 151 -17.55 4.90 -12.12
CA LEU A 151 -18.21 5.89 -12.98
C LEU A 151 -19.10 5.24 -14.06
N GLY A 152 -19.21 3.91 -14.08
CA GLY A 152 -19.98 3.17 -15.08
C GLY A 152 -19.15 2.74 -16.29
N GLY A 153 -19.61 1.68 -16.97
CA GLY A 153 -18.99 1.18 -18.21
C GLY A 153 -17.53 0.73 -18.07
N GLY A 154 -17.08 0.37 -16.86
CA GLY A 154 -15.67 0.06 -16.58
C GLY A 154 -14.81 1.28 -16.22
N GLY A 155 -15.36 2.49 -16.31
CA GLY A 155 -14.69 3.72 -15.92
C GLY A 155 -14.56 3.86 -14.41
N ILE A 156 -13.36 4.21 -13.93
CA ILE A 156 -13.11 4.51 -12.51
C ILE A 156 -12.40 5.85 -12.32
N GLU A 157 -12.57 6.43 -11.14
CA GLU A 157 -11.75 7.55 -10.63
C GLU A 157 -10.97 7.07 -9.41
N ILE A 158 -9.67 7.39 -9.36
CA ILE A 158 -8.81 7.08 -8.21
C ILE A 158 -8.47 8.36 -7.47
N ILE A 159 -8.61 8.30 -6.15
CA ILE A 159 -8.41 9.43 -5.24
C ILE A 159 -7.35 9.01 -4.23
N ASP A 160 -6.27 9.76 -4.18
CA ASP A 160 -5.16 9.59 -3.24
C ASP A 160 -5.07 10.84 -2.34
N TYR A 161 -5.20 10.61 -1.04
CA TYR A 161 -5.17 11.64 -0.02
C TYR A 161 -3.73 12.06 0.28
N LYS A 162 -3.50 13.37 0.25
CA LYS A 162 -2.22 13.98 0.62
C LYS A 162 -2.37 14.79 1.89
N THR A 163 -1.57 14.44 2.90
CA THR A 163 -1.55 15.06 4.24
C THR A 163 -0.30 15.91 4.50
N GLY A 164 0.67 15.86 3.58
CA GLY A 164 1.91 16.65 3.64
C GLY A 164 1.70 18.14 3.32
N LYS A 165 2.79 18.93 3.23
CA LYS A 165 2.69 20.38 2.95
C LYS A 165 2.52 20.72 1.47
N ASP A 166 3.03 19.88 0.57
CA ASP A 166 3.10 20.16 -0.87
C ASP A 166 2.43 19.06 -1.70
N VAL A 167 1.56 19.48 -2.62
CA VAL A 167 0.88 18.61 -3.60
C VAL A 167 1.18 19.03 -5.03
N LYS A 168 2.06 20.01 -5.25
CA LYS A 168 2.67 20.27 -6.57
C LYS A 168 3.65 19.16 -6.91
N ARG A 169 3.14 17.94 -7.12
CA ARG A 169 3.88 16.75 -7.51
C ARG A 169 3.47 16.38 -8.92
N ALA A 170 4.43 15.91 -9.70
CA ALA A 170 4.13 15.24 -10.95
C ALA A 170 3.22 14.01 -10.67
N PRO A 171 2.30 13.67 -11.59
CA PRO A 171 1.36 12.55 -11.42
C PRO A 171 2.00 11.16 -11.58
N ALA A 172 3.31 11.01 -11.42
CA ALA A 172 4.02 9.76 -11.70
C ALA A 172 3.52 8.57 -10.84
N GLN A 173 3.12 8.81 -9.57
CA GLN A 173 2.45 7.79 -8.75
C GLN A 173 1.11 7.38 -9.37
N LEU A 174 0.31 8.37 -9.77
CA LEU A 174 -0.99 8.17 -10.41
C LEU A 174 -0.88 7.47 -11.76
N TYR A 175 0.23 7.63 -12.49
CA TYR A 175 0.49 6.89 -13.73
C TYR A 175 0.76 5.41 -13.46
N MET A 176 1.43 5.08 -12.35
CA MET A 176 1.53 3.70 -11.90
C MET A 176 0.17 3.14 -11.51
N TYR A 177 -0.65 3.92 -10.79
CA TYR A 177 -2.00 3.49 -10.42
C TYR A 177 -2.85 3.25 -11.67
N GLN A 178 -2.80 4.14 -12.65
CA GLN A 178 -3.48 3.96 -13.92
C GLN A 178 -3.05 2.68 -14.64
N LYS A 179 -1.75 2.48 -14.87
CA LYS A 179 -1.24 1.29 -15.58
C LYS A 179 -1.68 0.01 -14.88
N ILE A 180 -1.54 -0.05 -13.55
CA ILE A 180 -1.83 -1.25 -12.78
C ILE A 180 -3.33 -1.51 -12.67
N SER A 181 -4.14 -0.50 -12.35
CA SER A 181 -5.60 -0.66 -12.26
C SER A 181 -6.26 -1.05 -13.59
N GLU A 182 -5.73 -0.59 -14.73
CA GLU A 182 -6.26 -0.99 -16.05
C GLU A 182 -5.88 -2.42 -16.45
N LEU A 183 -4.82 -2.98 -15.85
CA LEU A 183 -4.39 -4.36 -16.05
C LEU A 183 -4.96 -5.34 -15.01
N ASP A 184 -5.53 -4.82 -13.92
CA ASP A 184 -5.97 -5.62 -12.79
C ASP A 184 -7.24 -6.43 -13.10
N PRO A 185 -7.14 -7.78 -13.14
CA PRO A 185 -8.32 -8.62 -13.32
C PRO A 185 -9.28 -8.56 -12.13
N GLY A 186 -8.76 -8.38 -10.91
CA GLY A 186 -9.56 -8.32 -9.68
C GLY A 186 -10.47 -7.10 -9.62
N LEU A 187 -10.09 -5.98 -10.24
CA LEU A 187 -10.99 -4.83 -10.36
C LEU A 187 -12.20 -5.14 -11.26
N LYS A 188 -12.02 -5.88 -12.35
CA LYS A 188 -13.15 -6.28 -13.21
C LYS A 188 -14.13 -7.19 -12.45
N GLU A 189 -13.58 -8.16 -11.71
CA GLU A 189 -14.36 -9.08 -10.88
C GLU A 189 -15.16 -8.31 -9.84
N LYS A 190 -14.51 -7.39 -9.10
CA LYS A 190 -15.18 -6.54 -8.11
C LYS A 190 -16.27 -5.65 -8.70
N ILE A 191 -16.07 -5.11 -9.92
CA ILE A 191 -17.11 -4.34 -10.61
C ILE A 191 -18.32 -5.24 -10.92
N ALA A 192 -18.07 -6.46 -11.41
CA ALA A 192 -19.13 -7.40 -11.72
C ALA A 192 -19.90 -7.85 -10.46
N GLU A 193 -19.19 -8.11 -9.37
CA GLU A 193 -19.78 -8.47 -8.06
C GLU A 193 -20.60 -7.33 -7.46
N THR A 194 -20.06 -6.10 -7.48
CA THR A 194 -20.67 -4.96 -6.79
C THR A 194 -21.83 -4.36 -7.58
N TYR A 195 -21.73 -4.32 -8.92
CA TYR A 195 -22.67 -3.61 -9.78
C TYR A 195 -23.43 -4.52 -10.76
N GLY A 196 -23.19 -5.83 -10.74
CA GLY A 196 -23.77 -6.76 -11.74
C GLY A 196 -23.30 -6.50 -13.18
N ALA A 197 -22.27 -5.65 -13.35
CA ALA A 197 -21.84 -5.15 -14.64
C ALA A 197 -20.62 -5.93 -15.14
N ARG A 198 -20.81 -6.79 -16.14
CA ARG A 198 -19.68 -7.42 -16.83
C ARG A 198 -19.05 -6.42 -17.78
N VAL A 199 -17.86 -5.96 -17.42
CA VAL A 199 -17.08 -4.99 -18.22
C VAL A 199 -15.98 -5.71 -18.99
N SER A 200 -15.73 -5.29 -20.23
CA SER A 200 -14.63 -5.82 -21.05
C SER A 200 -13.26 -5.39 -20.53
N SER A 201 -13.18 -4.20 -19.94
CA SER A 201 -11.95 -3.59 -19.41
C SER A 201 -12.25 -2.58 -18.31
N VAL A 202 -11.30 -2.37 -17.41
CA VAL A 202 -11.26 -1.20 -16.51
C VAL A 202 -10.52 -0.07 -17.21
N LYS A 203 -11.01 1.16 -17.08
CA LYS A 203 -10.35 2.35 -17.61
C LYS A 203 -10.34 3.46 -16.57
N ILE A 204 -9.20 4.11 -16.39
CA ILE A 204 -9.14 5.33 -15.60
C ILE A 204 -9.81 6.45 -16.40
N ASN A 205 -10.76 7.16 -15.80
CA ASN A 205 -11.29 8.40 -16.37
C ASN A 205 -10.68 9.63 -15.70
N ARG A 206 -10.40 9.55 -14.41
CA ARG A 206 -9.87 10.66 -13.62
C ARG A 206 -8.96 10.16 -12.49
N LEU A 207 -7.91 10.92 -12.23
CA LEU A 207 -6.98 10.68 -11.14
C LEU A 207 -6.95 11.95 -10.28
N LEU A 208 -6.94 11.80 -8.97
CA LEU A 208 -7.04 12.94 -8.06
C LEU A 208 -6.03 12.81 -6.93
N TYR A 209 -5.23 13.86 -6.72
CA TYR A 209 -4.67 14.11 -5.40
C TYR A 209 -5.60 15.02 -4.61
N TYR A 210 -6.15 14.51 -3.53
CA TYR A 210 -6.94 15.31 -2.59
C TYR A 210 -6.04 15.80 -1.46
N HIS A 211 -5.74 17.09 -1.42
CA HIS A 211 -4.93 17.68 -0.36
C HIS A 211 -5.79 17.99 0.86
N VAL A 212 -5.79 17.07 1.83
CA VAL A 212 -6.62 17.15 3.04
C VAL A 212 -6.42 18.45 3.83
N PRO A 213 -5.18 18.93 4.08
CA PRO A 213 -4.94 20.15 4.84
C PRO A 213 -5.55 21.42 4.24
N THR A 214 -5.60 21.53 2.90
CA THR A 214 -6.13 22.74 2.23
C THR A 214 -7.45 22.50 1.52
N LEU A 215 -8.00 21.28 1.59
CA LEU A 215 -9.23 20.88 0.91
C LEU A 215 -9.18 21.09 -0.62
N LYS A 216 -7.98 21.04 -1.21
CA LYS A 216 -7.79 21.27 -2.65
C LYS A 216 -7.71 19.96 -3.41
N GLU A 217 -8.41 19.90 -4.52
CA GLU A 217 -8.37 18.82 -5.49
C GLU A 217 -7.41 19.15 -6.64
N TYR A 218 -6.42 18.28 -6.86
CA TYR A 218 -5.56 18.34 -8.04
C TYR A 218 -5.93 17.19 -8.95
N ALA A 219 -6.76 17.49 -9.95
CA ALA A 219 -7.24 16.53 -10.92
C ALA A 219 -6.27 16.38 -12.08
N PHE A 220 -6.09 15.13 -12.51
CA PHE A 220 -5.35 14.74 -13.68
C PHE A 220 -6.24 13.87 -14.55
N GLU A 221 -6.20 14.10 -15.85
CA GLU A 221 -6.84 13.22 -16.82
C GLU A 221 -6.05 11.91 -16.94
N ARG A 222 -6.71 10.89 -17.50
CA ARG A 222 -6.04 9.65 -17.90
C ARG A 222 -4.88 9.98 -18.85
N ALA A 223 -3.67 9.57 -18.50
CA ALA A 223 -2.52 9.70 -19.37
C ALA A 223 -2.72 8.87 -20.65
N GLY A 224 -2.35 9.44 -21.80
CA GLY A 224 -2.40 8.74 -23.08
C GLY A 224 -1.34 7.65 -23.17
N ASP A 225 -1.49 6.74 -24.14
CA ASP A 225 -0.63 5.55 -24.26
C ASP A 225 0.86 5.90 -24.46
N ARG A 226 1.17 7.00 -25.15
CA ARG A 226 2.54 7.50 -25.30
C ARG A 226 3.14 7.95 -23.97
N GLU A 227 2.35 8.63 -23.15
CA GLU A 227 2.79 9.16 -21.85
C GLU A 227 2.99 8.04 -20.83
N ILE A 228 2.02 7.11 -20.74
CA ILE A 228 2.14 5.89 -19.94
C ILE A 228 3.31 5.04 -20.43
N GLY A 229 3.51 4.91 -21.75
CA GLY A 229 4.64 4.21 -22.34
C GLY A 229 5.98 4.79 -21.88
N GLY A 230 6.18 6.11 -22.00
CA GLY A 230 7.40 6.77 -21.53
C GLY A 230 7.60 6.70 -20.02
N PHE A 231 6.53 6.74 -19.22
CA PHE A 231 6.61 6.48 -17.79
C PHE A 231 7.05 5.04 -17.51
N TRP A 232 6.50 4.07 -18.23
CA TRP A 232 6.78 2.65 -18.05
C TRP A 232 8.21 2.28 -18.49
N GLU A 233 8.74 2.90 -19.52
CA GLU A 233 10.15 2.79 -19.89
C GLU A 233 11.08 3.22 -18.75
N ARG A 234 10.74 4.29 -18.02
CA ARG A 234 11.49 4.69 -16.82
C ARG A 234 11.38 3.64 -15.71
N VAL A 235 10.19 3.09 -15.48
CA VAL A 235 9.96 1.99 -14.51
C VAL A 235 10.85 0.80 -14.83
N LEU A 236 10.85 0.33 -16.08
CA LEU A 236 11.67 -0.79 -16.52
C LEU A 236 13.17 -0.47 -16.43
N GLY A 237 13.58 0.74 -16.80
CA GLY A 237 14.96 1.19 -16.66
C GLY A 237 15.45 1.19 -15.21
N VAL A 238 14.60 1.55 -14.25
CA VAL A 238 14.92 1.44 -12.81
C VAL A 238 15.00 -0.04 -12.39
N ALA A 239 14.03 -0.86 -12.80
CA ALA A 239 14.01 -2.29 -12.48
C ALA A 239 15.26 -3.03 -13.00
N ASP A 240 15.71 -2.72 -14.21
CA ASP A 240 16.89 -3.34 -14.81
C ASP A 240 18.17 -2.94 -14.08
N LYS A 241 18.29 -1.69 -13.64
CA LYS A 241 19.41 -1.26 -12.81
C LYS A 241 19.42 -1.96 -11.44
N ILE A 242 18.25 -2.15 -10.82
CA ILE A 242 18.11 -2.92 -9.58
C ILE A 242 18.53 -4.38 -9.77
N ARG A 243 18.05 -5.04 -10.84
CA ARG A 243 18.45 -6.42 -11.18
C ARG A 243 19.95 -6.53 -11.46
N GLY A 244 20.52 -5.51 -12.11
CA GLY A 244 21.96 -5.40 -12.36
C GLY A 244 22.80 -4.99 -11.14
N ALA A 245 22.20 -4.96 -9.94
CA ALA A 245 22.82 -4.59 -8.68
C ALA A 245 23.54 -3.22 -8.69
N LYS A 246 23.04 -2.26 -9.48
CA LYS A 246 23.58 -0.91 -9.57
C LYS A 246 23.03 -0.08 -8.41
N PHE A 247 23.86 0.17 -7.40
CA PHE A 247 23.46 0.86 -6.16
C PHE A 247 24.41 2.01 -5.80
N GLU A 248 25.02 2.63 -6.81
CA GLU A 248 25.89 3.77 -6.63
C GLU A 248 25.12 4.91 -5.94
N PRO A 249 25.71 5.57 -4.91
CA PRO A 249 25.05 6.68 -4.24
C PRO A 249 24.94 7.88 -5.17
N THR A 250 23.80 8.59 -5.10
CA THR A 250 23.57 9.86 -5.79
C THR A 250 23.55 10.99 -4.76
N PRO A 251 24.72 11.49 -4.32
CA PRO A 251 24.76 12.49 -3.27
C PRO A 251 24.13 13.80 -3.72
N GLY A 252 23.41 14.46 -2.82
CA GLY A 252 22.87 15.79 -3.04
C GLY A 252 22.54 16.44 -1.69
N GLU A 253 22.72 17.76 -1.64
CA GLU A 253 22.68 18.54 -0.40
C GLU A 253 21.40 18.29 0.40
N LEU A 254 20.24 18.38 -0.26
CA LEU A 254 18.95 18.16 0.40
C LEU A 254 18.75 16.69 0.77
N GLN A 255 18.80 15.74 -0.19
CA GLN A 255 18.46 14.35 0.13
C GLN A 255 19.43 13.70 1.11
N CYS A 256 20.73 14.04 1.06
CA CYS A 256 21.69 13.52 2.03
C CYS A 256 21.41 14.06 3.42
N ASN A 257 21.04 15.35 3.56
CA ASN A 257 20.77 15.96 4.86
C ASN A 257 19.60 15.32 5.63
N TRP A 258 18.64 14.74 4.93
CA TRP A 258 17.47 14.07 5.53
C TRP A 258 17.52 12.53 5.45
N CYS A 259 18.64 11.95 5.00
CA CYS A 259 18.79 10.50 4.86
C CYS A 259 19.00 9.82 6.22
N ASP A 260 18.21 8.79 6.53
CA ASP A 260 18.31 8.04 7.80
C ASP A 260 19.57 7.17 7.85
N TYR A 261 20.10 6.80 6.68
CA TYR A 261 21.25 5.89 6.56
C TYR A 261 22.61 6.61 6.54
N LYS A 262 22.68 7.89 6.94
CA LYS A 262 23.95 8.66 6.99
C LYS A 262 25.08 7.89 7.67
N LYS A 263 24.79 7.23 8.80
CA LYS A 263 25.76 6.46 9.59
C LYS A 263 26.36 5.26 8.84
N PHE A 264 25.67 4.76 7.81
CA PHE A 264 26.09 3.65 6.98
C PHE A 264 26.57 4.08 5.59
N CYS A 265 26.43 5.37 5.26
CA CYS A 265 26.67 5.88 3.91
C CYS A 265 28.17 6.19 3.71
N PRO A 266 28.83 5.58 2.70
CA PRO A 266 30.26 5.77 2.44
C PRO A 266 30.61 7.22 2.09
N ILE A 267 29.68 7.96 1.48
CA ILE A 267 29.85 9.39 1.18
C ILE A 267 29.92 10.23 2.46
N GLN A 268 29.22 9.81 3.51
CA GLN A 268 29.15 10.54 4.78
C GLN A 268 30.23 10.08 5.76
N THR A 269 30.62 8.80 5.73
CA THR A 269 31.63 8.24 6.64
C THR A 269 33.05 8.30 6.09
N GLY A 270 33.24 8.49 4.78
CA GLY A 270 34.54 8.45 4.11
C GLY A 270 35.15 7.04 4.00
N VAL A 271 34.44 6.01 4.44
CA VAL A 271 34.86 4.61 4.36
C VAL A 271 34.22 3.97 3.13
N PRO A 272 34.99 3.32 2.23
CA PRO A 272 34.43 2.64 1.07
C PRO A 272 33.34 1.64 1.46
N ALA A 273 32.28 1.53 0.66
CA ALA A 273 31.13 0.65 0.91
C ALA A 273 31.48 -0.85 1.03
N ALA A 274 32.72 -1.23 0.75
CA ALA A 274 33.21 -2.59 0.74
C ALA A 274 33.92 -2.96 2.05
N VAL A 275 33.27 -2.77 3.20
CA VAL A 275 33.33 -3.68 4.37
C VAL A 275 32.13 -3.30 5.26
N GLN A 276 30.98 -3.94 5.04
CA GLN A 276 30.04 -4.16 6.14
C GLN A 276 30.07 -5.66 6.43
N PRO A 277 30.01 -6.08 7.72
CA PRO A 277 29.94 -7.49 8.04
C PRO A 277 28.76 -8.07 7.27
N GLU A 278 28.96 -9.22 6.61
CA GLU A 278 27.85 -9.96 6.04
C GLU A 278 26.82 -10.15 7.16
N LEU A 279 25.70 -9.42 7.09
CA LEU A 279 24.50 -9.83 7.82
C LEU A 279 24.29 -11.29 7.44
N PRO A 280 24.12 -12.21 8.40
CA PRO A 280 24.06 -13.64 8.11
C PRO A 280 23.04 -13.81 7.00
N ARG A 281 23.54 -14.19 5.80
CA ARG A 281 22.70 -14.37 4.62
C ARG A 281 21.55 -15.22 5.10
N ALA A 282 20.33 -14.67 5.04
CA ALA A 282 19.15 -15.37 5.53
C ALA A 282 19.21 -16.77 4.95
N ASN A 283 19.40 -17.77 5.82
CA ASN A 283 19.54 -19.14 5.40
C ASN A 283 18.37 -19.41 4.44
N PRO A 284 18.61 -19.84 3.19
CA PRO A 284 17.53 -20.04 2.21
C PRO A 284 16.40 -20.90 2.75
N GLN A 285 16.72 -21.81 3.68
CA GLN A 285 15.74 -22.58 4.43
C GLN A 285 14.91 -21.71 5.38
N VAL A 286 15.51 -20.78 6.11
CA VAL A 286 14.80 -19.83 7.01
C VAL A 286 13.91 -18.90 6.20
N ALA A 287 14.36 -18.36 5.08
CA ALA A 287 13.52 -17.53 4.21
C ALA A 287 12.32 -18.32 3.66
N ALA A 288 12.54 -19.55 3.18
CA ALA A 288 11.48 -20.43 2.73
C ALA A 288 10.51 -20.82 3.86
N LEU A 289 11.02 -20.99 5.10
CA LEU A 289 10.21 -21.27 6.28
C LEU A 289 9.36 -20.07 6.70
N VAL A 290 9.90 -18.84 6.64
CA VAL A 290 9.16 -17.60 6.92
C VAL A 290 8.04 -17.39 5.90
N ASP A 291 8.32 -17.57 4.61
CA ASP A 291 7.30 -17.47 3.56
C ASP A 291 6.23 -18.56 3.71
N ARG A 292 6.65 -19.80 4.04
CA ARG A 292 5.71 -20.90 4.32
C ARG A 292 4.86 -20.60 5.55
N TYR A 293 5.46 -20.06 6.61
CA TYR A 293 4.75 -19.66 7.82
C TYR A 293 3.71 -18.56 7.53
N GLY A 294 4.08 -17.53 6.76
CA GLY A 294 3.16 -16.48 6.33
C GLY A 294 1.96 -17.02 5.55
N ARG A 295 2.20 -17.93 4.59
CA ARG A 295 1.12 -18.60 3.84
C ARG A 295 0.23 -19.48 4.72
N LEU A 296 0.81 -20.23 5.66
CA LEU A 296 0.05 -21.07 6.59
C LEU A 296 -0.79 -20.21 7.54
N LYS A 297 -0.26 -19.09 8.02
CA LYS A 297 -0.99 -18.16 8.89
C LYS A 297 -2.17 -17.52 8.14
N ALA A 298 -1.96 -17.03 6.93
CA ALA A 298 -3.05 -16.50 6.10
C ALA A 298 -4.17 -17.53 5.86
N ARG A 299 -3.79 -18.79 5.60
CA ARG A 299 -4.76 -19.89 5.44
C ARG A 299 -5.48 -20.26 6.74
N MET A 300 -4.80 -20.14 7.89
CA MET A 300 -5.42 -20.34 9.19
C MET A 300 -6.44 -19.24 9.49
N ASP A 301 -6.11 -17.98 9.17
CA ASP A 301 -7.03 -16.85 9.33
C ASP A 301 -8.25 -16.98 8.40
N GLU A 302 -8.04 -17.45 7.15
CA GLU A 302 -9.12 -17.78 6.20
C GLU A 302 -10.02 -18.90 6.72
N LEU A 303 -9.44 -20.00 7.21
CA LEU A 303 -10.20 -21.13 7.79
C LEU A 303 -10.96 -20.70 9.05
N ALA A 304 -10.39 -19.84 9.88
CA ALA A 304 -11.08 -19.29 11.05
C ALA A 304 -12.29 -18.44 10.64
N ALA A 305 -12.16 -17.64 9.58
CA ALA A 305 -13.27 -16.87 9.03
C ALA A 305 -14.37 -17.78 8.47
N GLN A 306 -14.01 -18.83 7.73
CA GLN A 306 -14.97 -19.84 7.24
C GLN A 306 -15.67 -20.57 8.39
N LEU A 307 -14.93 -20.92 9.45
CA LEU A 307 -15.51 -21.56 10.63
C LEU A 307 -16.53 -20.65 11.32
N ALA A 308 -16.22 -19.36 11.45
CA ALA A 308 -17.14 -18.37 12.01
C ALA A 308 -18.40 -18.19 11.16
N GLU A 309 -18.26 -18.21 9.83
CA GLU A 309 -19.39 -18.16 8.90
C GLU A 309 -20.30 -19.39 9.05
N VAL A 310 -19.72 -20.59 9.08
CA VAL A 310 -20.49 -21.84 9.27
C VAL A 310 -21.16 -21.86 10.64
N ALA A 311 -20.49 -21.41 11.70
CA ALA A 311 -21.07 -21.30 13.02
C ALA A 311 -22.28 -20.34 13.05
N ALA A 312 -22.19 -19.20 12.36
CA ALA A 312 -23.30 -18.26 12.24
C ALA A 312 -24.48 -18.87 11.46
N GLN A 313 -24.21 -19.56 10.35
CA GLN A 313 -25.23 -20.27 9.57
C GLN A 313 -25.92 -21.37 10.37
N LEU A 314 -25.16 -22.13 11.18
CA LEU A 314 -25.70 -23.14 12.09
C LEU A 314 -26.61 -22.52 13.14
N GLY A 315 -26.20 -21.40 13.75
CA GLY A 315 -27.02 -20.67 14.72
C GLY A 315 -28.35 -20.22 14.11
N SER A 316 -28.32 -19.60 12.93
CA SER A 316 -29.54 -19.18 12.23
C SER A 316 -30.44 -20.35 11.80
N ALA A 317 -29.84 -21.48 11.38
CA ALA A 317 -30.59 -22.68 11.02
C ALA A 317 -31.23 -23.37 12.25
N ALA A 318 -30.54 -23.40 13.38
CA ALA A 318 -31.07 -23.95 14.64
C ALA A 318 -32.26 -23.12 15.15
N GLU A 319 -32.15 -21.79 15.14
CA GLU A 319 -33.25 -20.88 15.49
C GLU A 319 -34.47 -21.07 14.57
N ALA A 320 -34.26 -21.18 13.26
CA ALA A 320 -35.33 -21.40 12.29
C ALA A 320 -36.01 -22.78 12.45
N ALA A 321 -35.30 -23.78 12.95
CA ALA A 321 -35.79 -25.13 13.19
C ALA A 321 -36.41 -25.33 14.58
N GLY A 322 -36.36 -24.33 15.47
CA GLY A 322 -36.81 -24.45 16.86
C GLY A 322 -35.97 -25.41 17.71
N ALA A 323 -34.74 -25.71 17.27
CA ALA A 323 -33.78 -26.50 18.02
C ALA A 323 -32.97 -25.59 18.97
N GLY A 324 -32.68 -26.05 20.18
CA GLY A 324 -31.75 -25.35 21.10
C GLY A 324 -30.31 -25.32 20.56
N GLU A 325 -29.38 -24.72 21.32
CA GLU A 325 -27.94 -24.66 20.98
C GLU A 325 -27.42 -26.03 20.51
N LEU A 326 -26.97 -26.10 19.25
CA LEU A 326 -26.39 -27.31 18.67
C LEU A 326 -24.87 -27.29 18.88
N ASP A 327 -24.35 -28.18 19.71
CA ASP A 327 -22.91 -28.40 19.86
C ASP A 327 -22.40 -29.27 18.70
N GLY A 328 -21.35 -28.80 18.01
CA GLY A 328 -20.72 -29.48 16.88
C GLY A 328 -20.13 -30.86 17.21
N ALA A 329 -20.04 -31.23 18.49
CA ALA A 329 -19.65 -32.57 18.93
C ALA A 329 -20.70 -33.66 18.63
N GLU A 330 -21.99 -33.32 18.46
CA GLU A 330 -23.06 -34.31 18.28
C GLU A 330 -23.19 -34.86 16.84
N PHE A 331 -22.52 -34.26 15.85
CA PHE A 331 -22.62 -34.64 14.43
C PHE A 331 -21.42 -35.43 13.88
N LEU A 332 -20.41 -35.73 14.70
CA LEU A 332 -19.20 -36.47 14.29
C LEU A 332 -19.21 -37.97 14.65
N ALA A 333 -20.37 -38.55 14.96
CA ALA A 333 -20.54 -39.98 15.25
C ALA A 333 -20.79 -40.82 13.99
#